data_AF-A0A921SMF5-F1
#
_entry.id   AF-A0A921SMF5-F1
#
_cell.length_a   1.000
_cell.length_b   1.000
_cell.length_c   1.000
_cell.angle_alpha   90.00
_cell.angle_beta   90.00
_cell.angle_gamma   90.00
#
_symmetry.space_group_name_H-M   'P 1'
#
loop_
_entity.id
_entity.type
_entity.pdbx_description
1 polymer ?
#
loop_
_entity_poly.entity_id
_entity_poly.type
_entity_poly.pdbx_seq_one_letter_code
_entity_poly.pdbx_strand_id
1 'polypeptide(L)'
;AGAAASVLTFAYCAKLVFGAFVDGPPAAGRDQQQAGGAQTSRENPVMLVFAALPILASIPLAFMLPQVEKLVVPAVTAALPGTDPHPHLALWHGLTPELLATALILAAGVLIILTRHRVWRFFDSAVLPFDGADVINAIERLLIRPARATVVLTEPIRAARHVVPGLALLAVVILGGVGAIVQGPGLPQAQDGLNRPIDVVVLVLTSIAVLVACFARSRMTAIVALSAVGILATVQIMSLGAPDVTLTQLLVEAMTIIIMMLVLQKLPRTFWKHPRSFQLKRAGFAVVIGLSMGAATWAMAGRRERSDLAMYYLEQAPEISGGSNIVNTILVEFRALDTLGELTVLGMAGIAIVAVMSSVRDRYIDPPAENVPEVPRTPYVKLRHPTSQRALFVAWPNVIPVQMTVRRMVPILIITSALVFWRGHNEPGGGFIAALIGSAVIGLLYMSTTSDRAIGKPQAPVFLIGGGVFIAVLTGAVGLILVGSFLQPLHGYILGQHFTTSMLFDVGVYMAVLGLILISFNLLGTSDSAFTPAGNDVLVNGRMLRDVVDDTPESTRERADEMVYGELSGPMEAVRGERPSWWSRRRAWWKPKVGARTATMSRGREAEEDGS
;
A
#
# COMPACT_ATOMS: atom_id res chain seq x y z
N ALA A 1 -51.46 18.80 39.57
CA ALA A 1 -50.69 18.71 38.31
C ALA A 1 -51.59 18.68 37.08
N GLY A 2 -52.50 17.69 36.96
CA GLY A 2 -53.40 17.55 35.79
C GLY A 2 -54.22 18.80 35.46
N ALA A 3 -54.95 19.37 36.43
CA ALA A 3 -55.74 20.59 36.21
C ALA A 3 -54.89 21.78 35.72
N ALA A 4 -53.67 21.95 36.24
CA ALA A 4 -52.76 23.02 35.80
C ALA A 4 -52.27 22.80 34.36
N ALA A 5 -51.96 21.56 33.99
CA ALA A 5 -51.65 21.22 32.60
C ALA A 5 -52.85 21.46 31.66
N SER A 6 -54.07 21.16 32.10
CA SER A 6 -55.30 21.47 31.35
C SER A 6 -55.55 22.97 31.21
N VAL A 7 -55.24 23.79 32.22
CA VAL A 7 -55.28 25.26 32.11
C VAL A 7 -54.26 25.76 31.07
N LEU A 8 -53.03 25.24 31.07
CA LEU A 8 -52.04 25.55 30.03
C LEU A 8 -52.47 25.07 28.64
N THR A 9 -53.17 23.92 28.58
CA THR A 9 -53.75 23.39 27.35
C THR A 9 -54.77 24.37 26.78
N PHE A 10 -55.72 24.78 27.61
CA PHE A 10 -56.70 25.79 27.26
C PHE A 10 -56.02 27.10 26.83
N ALA A 11 -54.96 27.53 27.53
CA ALA A 11 -54.23 28.75 27.23
C ALA A 11 -53.57 28.74 25.84
N TYR A 12 -52.93 27.62 25.43
CA TYR A 12 -52.35 27.54 24.08
C TYR A 12 -53.43 27.41 23.00
N CYS A 13 -54.53 26.68 23.24
CA CYS A 13 -55.67 26.63 22.32
C CYS A 13 -56.28 28.03 22.12
N ALA A 14 -56.45 28.78 23.20
CA ALA A 14 -56.89 30.17 23.16
C ALA A 14 -55.90 31.07 22.42
N LYS A 15 -54.59 30.90 22.63
CA LYS A 15 -53.55 31.63 21.86
C LYS A 15 -53.64 31.33 20.37
N LEU A 16 -53.92 30.08 19.98
CA LEU A 16 -54.06 29.69 18.58
C LEU A 16 -55.26 30.39 17.93
N VAL A 17 -56.42 30.40 18.59
CA VAL A 17 -57.64 31.04 18.03
C VAL A 17 -57.56 32.56 18.10
N PHE A 18 -57.37 33.14 19.29
CA PHE A 18 -57.38 34.59 19.47
C PHE A 18 -56.14 35.25 18.88
N GLY A 19 -54.97 34.62 19.00
CA GLY A 19 -53.73 35.14 18.42
C GLY A 19 -53.72 35.10 16.89
N ALA A 20 -54.35 34.09 16.25
CA ALA A 20 -54.42 34.02 14.80
C ALA A 20 -55.55 34.88 14.20
N PHE A 21 -56.74 34.91 14.83
CA PHE A 21 -57.95 35.47 14.21
C PHE A 21 -58.45 36.79 14.84
N VAL A 22 -58.05 37.14 16.06
CA VAL A 22 -58.60 38.31 16.79
C VAL A 22 -57.56 39.38 17.05
N ASP A 23 -56.44 39.02 17.69
CA ASP A 23 -55.38 39.94 18.10
C ASP A 23 -54.17 39.93 17.15
N GLY A 24 -54.16 38.99 16.19
CA GLY A 24 -53.12 38.90 15.18
C GLY A 24 -53.08 40.18 14.35
N PRO A 25 -51.88 40.68 13.98
CA PRO A 25 -51.79 41.84 13.12
C PRO A 25 -52.56 41.55 11.81
N PRO A 26 -53.42 42.47 11.34
CA PRO A 26 -54.06 42.29 10.05
C PRO A 26 -52.97 42.07 9.00
N ALA A 27 -53.20 41.17 8.05
CA ALA A 27 -52.26 40.81 6.97
C ALA A 27 -51.91 41.99 6.01
N ALA A 28 -52.15 43.23 6.43
CA ALA A 28 -51.69 44.43 5.78
C ALA A 28 -50.20 44.63 6.08
N GLY A 29 -49.34 44.07 5.21
CA GLY A 29 -48.00 44.63 5.03
C GLY A 29 -46.83 43.68 4.76
N ARG A 30 -47.01 42.36 4.66
CA ARG A 30 -45.87 41.45 4.34
C ARG A 30 -46.06 40.50 3.15
N ASP A 31 -47.27 40.28 2.66
CA ASP A 31 -47.52 39.26 1.62
C ASP A 31 -48.03 39.81 0.27
N GLN A 32 -47.87 41.11 -0.02
CA GLN A 32 -48.17 41.63 -1.37
C GLN A 32 -46.95 41.73 -2.28
N GLN A 33 -45.73 41.51 -1.76
CA GLN A 33 -44.49 41.70 -2.52
C GLN A 33 -43.68 40.41 -2.75
N GLN A 34 -44.01 39.31 -2.08
CA GLN A 34 -43.38 37.98 -2.30
C GLN A 34 -44.33 36.91 -2.85
N ALA A 35 -45.65 37.11 -2.77
CA ALA A 35 -46.62 36.25 -3.44
C ALA A 35 -46.94 36.81 -4.83
N GLY A 36 -46.08 36.52 -5.82
CA GLY A 36 -46.44 36.74 -7.22
C GLY A 36 -47.72 35.97 -7.56
N GLY A 37 -48.80 36.71 -7.85
CA GLY A 37 -49.94 36.22 -8.64
C GLY A 37 -50.85 35.14 -8.05
N ALA A 38 -50.70 34.74 -6.79
CA ALA A 38 -51.66 33.84 -6.15
C ALA A 38 -52.68 34.66 -5.36
N GLN A 39 -53.76 35.10 -6.02
CA GLN A 39 -55.04 35.27 -5.31
C GLN A 39 -55.23 34.01 -4.48
N THR A 40 -55.43 34.15 -3.16
CA THR A 40 -55.75 33.04 -2.26
C THR A 40 -56.90 32.27 -2.89
N SER A 41 -56.55 31.17 -3.54
CA SER A 41 -57.47 30.44 -4.41
C SER A 41 -58.59 29.90 -3.55
N ARG A 42 -59.82 29.95 -4.06
CA ARG A 42 -61.01 29.34 -3.46
C ARG A 42 -60.63 28.02 -2.80
N GLU A 43 -60.94 27.93 -1.51
CA GLU A 43 -60.67 26.78 -0.66
C GLU A 43 -61.12 25.52 -1.37
N ASN A 44 -60.22 24.54 -1.58
CA ASN A 44 -60.60 23.28 -2.19
C ASN A 44 -61.62 22.61 -1.25
N PRO A 45 -62.89 22.48 -1.64
CA PRO A 45 -63.95 22.01 -0.75
C PRO A 45 -63.65 20.59 -0.24
N VAL A 46 -62.92 19.79 -1.01
CA VAL A 46 -62.48 18.45 -0.61
C VAL A 46 -61.50 18.54 0.57
N MET A 47 -60.48 19.40 0.49
CA MET A 47 -59.48 19.56 1.55
C MET A 47 -60.11 20.12 2.83
N LEU A 48 -61.05 21.06 2.70
CA LEU A 48 -61.79 21.61 3.84
C LEU A 48 -62.65 20.54 4.51
N VAL A 49 -63.37 19.73 3.73
CA VAL A 49 -64.18 18.61 4.26
C VAL A 49 -63.30 17.61 5.01
N PHE A 50 -62.14 17.22 4.47
CA PHE A 50 -61.23 16.29 5.15
C PHE A 50 -60.57 16.89 6.40
N ALA A 51 -60.22 18.19 6.39
CA ALA A 51 -59.67 18.89 7.56
C ALA A 51 -60.73 19.10 8.65
N ALA A 52 -61.99 19.35 8.26
CA ALA A 52 -63.12 19.51 9.17
C ALA A 52 -63.68 18.17 9.65
N LEU A 53 -63.41 17.06 8.97
CA LEU A 53 -63.98 15.74 9.27
C LEU A 53 -63.77 15.32 10.74
N PRO A 54 -62.59 15.47 11.38
CA PRO A 54 -62.42 15.13 12.80
C PRO A 54 -63.28 15.99 13.73
N ILE A 55 -63.50 17.26 13.38
CA ILE A 55 -64.34 18.20 14.14
C ILE A 55 -65.82 17.86 13.94
N LEU A 56 -66.22 17.59 12.69
CA LEU A 56 -67.59 17.19 12.35
C LEU A 56 -67.94 15.82 12.89
N ALA A 57 -66.97 14.91 13.01
CA ALA A 57 -67.16 13.59 13.61
C ALA A 57 -67.17 13.64 15.14
N SER A 58 -66.42 14.55 15.78
CA SER A 58 -66.35 14.63 17.24
C SER A 58 -67.66 15.10 17.89
N ILE A 59 -68.43 15.98 17.22
CA ILE A 59 -69.69 16.51 17.75
C ILE A 59 -70.77 15.41 17.89
N PRO A 60 -71.13 14.63 16.84
CA PRO A 60 -72.06 13.51 16.97
C PRO A 60 -71.56 12.42 17.92
N LEU A 61 -70.24 12.16 17.92
CA LEU A 61 -69.63 11.15 18.78
C LEU A 61 -69.81 11.49 20.27
N ALA A 62 -69.80 12.78 20.63
CA ALA A 62 -70.10 13.23 21.99
C ALA A 62 -71.54 12.94 22.43
N PHE A 63 -72.48 12.70 21.51
CA PHE A 63 -73.85 12.27 21.82
C PHE A 63 -74.04 10.75 21.74
N MET A 64 -73.07 10.01 21.19
CA MET A 64 -73.06 8.54 21.10
C MET A 64 -72.08 7.90 22.09
N LEU A 65 -71.90 8.50 23.28
CA LEU A 65 -70.99 8.02 24.31
C LEU A 65 -71.23 6.56 24.74
N PRO A 66 -72.48 6.06 24.89
CA PRO A 66 -72.70 4.66 25.26
C PRO A 66 -72.17 3.66 24.22
N GLN A 67 -72.12 4.05 22.95
CA GLN A 67 -71.56 3.23 21.87
C GLN A 67 -70.02 3.29 21.90
N VAL A 68 -69.44 4.45 22.22
CA VAL A 68 -67.99 4.62 22.41
C VAL A 68 -67.50 3.83 23.62
N GLU A 69 -68.26 3.83 24.72
CA GLU A 69 -67.96 3.06 25.93
C GLU A 69 -67.79 1.57 25.62
N LYS A 70 -68.68 0.99 24.80
CA LYS A 70 -68.56 -0.41 24.35
C LYS A 70 -67.28 -0.73 23.58
N LEU A 71 -66.66 0.27 22.95
CA LEU A 71 -65.37 0.12 22.24
C LEU A 71 -64.18 0.35 23.17
N VAL A 72 -64.31 1.28 24.13
CA VAL A 72 -63.23 1.63 25.08
C VAL A 72 -63.04 0.55 26.14
N VAL A 73 -64.12 -0.06 26.65
CA VAL A 73 -64.07 -1.08 27.71
C VAL A 73 -63.14 -2.25 27.33
N PRO A 74 -63.27 -2.90 26.15
CA PRO A 74 -62.35 -3.95 25.73
C PRO A 74 -60.90 -3.47 25.65
N ALA A 75 -60.64 -2.27 25.12
CA ALA A 75 -59.30 -1.72 25.00
C ALA A 75 -58.64 -1.46 26.36
N VAL A 76 -59.39 -0.95 27.34
CA VAL A 76 -58.90 -0.72 28.71
C VAL A 76 -58.66 -2.05 29.42
N THR A 77 -59.57 -3.01 29.31
CA THR A 77 -59.39 -4.35 29.91
C THR A 77 -58.17 -5.08 29.35
N ALA A 78 -57.86 -4.89 28.05
CA ALA A 78 -56.67 -5.44 27.42
C ALA A 78 -55.38 -4.73 27.88
N ALA A 79 -55.40 -3.39 28.04
CA ALA A 79 -54.25 -2.61 28.48
C ALA A 79 -53.94 -2.79 29.98
N LEU A 80 -54.96 -3.10 30.81
CA LEU A 80 -54.87 -3.27 32.26
C LEU A 80 -55.55 -4.59 32.71
N PRO A 81 -54.91 -5.75 32.46
CA PRO A 81 -55.47 -7.05 32.82
C PRO A 81 -55.68 -7.16 34.34
N GLY A 82 -56.85 -7.65 34.77
CA GLY A 82 -57.17 -7.88 36.19
C GLY A 82 -57.85 -6.72 36.92
N THR A 83 -58.12 -5.62 36.23
CA THR A 83 -59.07 -4.59 36.69
C THR A 83 -60.43 -4.83 36.03
N ASP A 84 -61.52 -4.51 36.74
CA ASP A 84 -62.89 -4.55 36.18
C ASP A 84 -63.35 -3.10 35.92
N PRO A 85 -62.81 -2.42 34.88
CA PRO A 85 -63.13 -1.03 34.62
C PRO A 85 -64.54 -0.94 34.05
N HIS A 86 -65.41 -0.24 34.77
CA HIS A 86 -66.70 0.24 34.28
C HIS A 86 -66.63 1.75 34.00
N PRO A 87 -65.94 2.19 32.92
CA PRO A 87 -65.87 3.58 32.52
C PRO A 87 -67.23 4.06 32.01
N HIS A 88 -68.05 4.64 32.88
CA HIS A 88 -69.34 5.20 32.48
C HIS A 88 -69.17 6.55 31.79
N LEU A 89 -69.28 6.58 30.46
CA LEU A 89 -69.17 7.81 29.67
C LEU A 89 -70.55 8.46 29.52
N ALA A 90 -70.76 9.57 30.24
CA ALA A 90 -71.95 10.40 30.13
C ALA A 90 -71.57 11.86 29.84
N LEU A 91 -72.50 12.64 29.29
CA LEU A 91 -72.34 14.10 29.18
C LEU A 91 -72.58 14.81 30.53
N TRP A 92 -73.32 14.14 31.42
CA TRP A 92 -73.69 14.67 32.72
C TRP A 92 -73.57 13.59 33.79
N HIS A 93 -72.66 13.80 34.74
CA HIS A 93 -72.39 12.88 35.86
C HIS A 93 -72.84 13.45 37.22
N GLY A 94 -73.56 14.58 37.22
CA GLY A 94 -73.92 15.31 38.44
C GLY A 94 -72.81 16.23 38.96
N LEU A 95 -72.98 16.76 40.18
CA LEU A 95 -72.00 17.64 40.82
C LEU A 95 -70.82 16.83 41.37
N THR A 96 -69.87 16.50 40.50
CA THR A 96 -68.65 15.77 40.88
C THR A 96 -67.44 16.70 41.03
N PRO A 97 -66.40 16.29 41.77
CA PRO A 97 -65.14 17.03 41.87
C PRO A 97 -64.49 17.30 40.50
N GLU A 98 -64.65 16.40 39.53
CA GLU A 98 -64.13 16.53 38.16
C GLU A 98 -64.87 17.65 37.41
N LEU A 99 -66.20 17.73 37.54
CA LEU A 99 -66.99 18.82 36.95
C LEU A 99 -66.57 20.17 37.56
N LEU A 100 -66.36 20.23 38.88
CA LEU A 100 -65.85 21.42 39.55
C LEU A 100 -64.44 21.79 39.06
N ALA A 101 -63.55 20.81 38.87
CA ALA A 101 -62.22 21.03 38.31
C ALA A 101 -62.31 21.56 36.86
N THR A 102 -63.17 21.01 36.01
CA THR A 102 -63.39 21.52 34.64
C THR A 102 -63.97 22.93 34.65
N ALA A 103 -64.94 23.22 35.53
CA ALA A 103 -65.49 24.56 35.69
C ALA A 103 -64.40 25.57 36.12
N LEU A 104 -63.52 25.18 37.05
CA LEU A 104 -62.36 25.98 37.46
C LEU A 104 -61.34 26.16 36.33
N ILE A 105 -61.06 25.12 35.54
CA ILE A 105 -60.18 25.19 34.36
C ILE A 105 -60.75 26.16 33.32
N LEU A 106 -62.05 26.09 33.05
CA LEU A 106 -62.74 27.00 32.13
C LEU A 106 -62.74 28.43 32.68
N ALA A 107 -63.03 28.64 33.97
CA ALA A 107 -62.96 29.95 34.60
C ALA A 107 -61.55 30.55 34.54
N ALA A 108 -60.52 29.76 34.85
CA ALA A 108 -59.12 30.15 34.71
C ALA A 108 -58.75 30.43 33.24
N GLY A 109 -59.24 29.62 32.32
CA GLY A 109 -59.07 29.81 30.88
C GLY A 109 -59.68 31.09 30.36
N VAL A 110 -60.92 31.40 30.76
CA VAL A 110 -61.60 32.67 30.46
C VAL A 110 -60.82 33.84 31.05
N LEU A 111 -60.34 33.74 32.29
CA LEU A 111 -59.49 34.76 32.90
C LEU A 111 -58.19 34.98 32.11
N ILE A 112 -57.57 33.91 31.60
CA ILE A 112 -56.40 33.98 30.72
C ILE A 112 -56.74 34.69 29.41
N ILE A 113 -57.90 34.42 28.79
CA ILE A 113 -58.36 35.11 27.57
C ILE A 113 -58.58 36.62 27.84
N LEU A 114 -59.18 36.96 28.98
CA LEU A 114 -59.43 38.36 29.36
C LEU A 114 -58.13 39.11 29.65
N THR A 115 -57.10 38.43 30.14
CA THR A 115 -55.79 39.01 30.48
C THR A 115 -54.69 38.68 29.47
N ARG A 116 -55.06 38.18 28.29
CA ARG A 116 -54.16 37.53 27.31
C ARG A 116 -52.96 38.36 26.88
N HIS A 117 -53.11 39.68 26.71
CA HIS A 117 -51.99 40.54 26.33
C HIS A 117 -50.87 40.59 27.38
N ARG A 118 -51.19 40.40 28.67
CA ARG A 118 -50.18 40.31 29.74
C ARG A 118 -49.59 38.91 29.82
N VAL A 119 -50.46 37.90 29.75
CA VAL A 119 -50.07 36.49 29.88
C VAL A 119 -49.16 36.05 28.73
N TRP A 120 -49.51 36.39 27.49
CA TRP A 120 -48.69 36.03 26.33
C TRP A 120 -47.34 36.75 26.33
N ARG A 121 -47.28 38.04 26.69
CA ARG A 121 -46.01 38.76 26.83
C ARG A 121 -45.09 38.11 27.87
N PHE A 122 -45.64 37.63 28.97
CA PHE A 122 -44.88 36.89 29.97
C PHE A 122 -44.32 35.59 29.39
N PHE A 123 -45.15 34.77 28.75
CA PHE A 123 -44.68 33.50 28.17
C PHE A 123 -43.74 33.66 26.98
N ASP A 124 -43.94 34.67 26.13
CA ASP A 124 -43.04 34.98 25.02
C ASP A 124 -41.68 35.51 25.52
N SER A 125 -41.63 36.09 26.72
CA SER A 125 -40.38 36.49 27.37
C SER A 125 -39.70 35.36 28.17
N ALA A 126 -40.47 34.35 28.57
CA ALA A 126 -40.02 33.23 29.40
C ALA A 126 -39.59 32.02 28.55
N VAL A 127 -38.73 32.25 27.56
CA VAL A 127 -38.15 31.20 26.73
C VAL A 127 -36.89 30.67 27.40
N LEU A 128 -36.78 29.35 27.54
CA LEU A 128 -35.54 28.73 28.01
C LEU A 128 -34.41 29.01 27.00
N PRO A 129 -33.16 29.22 27.46
CA PRO A 129 -32.05 29.58 26.58
C PRO A 129 -31.58 28.45 25.66
N PHE A 130 -32.16 27.25 25.80
CA PHE A 130 -31.87 26.07 24.99
C PHE A 130 -33.15 25.26 24.78
N ASP A 131 -33.18 24.49 23.69
CA ASP A 131 -34.22 23.51 23.42
C ASP A 131 -33.71 22.06 23.54
N GLY A 132 -34.58 21.08 23.29
CA GLY A 132 -34.20 19.67 23.31
C GLY A 132 -33.20 19.29 22.21
N ALA A 133 -33.21 19.99 21.07
CA ALA A 133 -32.29 19.75 19.97
C ALA A 133 -30.89 20.25 20.31
N ASP A 134 -30.75 21.36 21.01
CA ASP A 134 -29.49 21.90 21.51
C ASP A 134 -28.76 20.92 22.43
N VAL A 135 -29.52 20.23 23.29
CA VAL A 135 -29.00 19.19 24.19
C VAL A 135 -28.47 18.00 23.40
N ILE A 136 -29.24 17.51 22.42
CA ILE A 136 -28.82 16.40 21.54
C ILE A 136 -27.54 16.78 20.77
N ASN A 137 -27.52 17.99 20.19
CA ASN A 137 -26.36 18.52 19.47
C ASN A 137 -25.13 18.68 20.38
N ALA A 138 -25.33 19.04 21.65
CA ALA A 138 -24.23 19.12 22.63
C ALA A 138 -23.65 17.74 22.95
N ILE A 139 -24.50 16.73 23.11
CA ILE A 139 -24.08 15.33 23.32
C ILE A 139 -23.30 14.82 22.10
N GLU A 140 -23.82 15.05 20.89
CA GLU A 140 -23.13 14.65 19.66
C GLU A 140 -21.74 15.29 19.56
N ARG A 141 -21.64 16.60 19.81
CA ARG A 141 -20.34 17.31 19.83
C ARG A 141 -19.39 16.76 20.89
N LEU A 142 -19.90 16.39 22.06
CA LEU A 142 -19.10 15.80 23.14
C LEU A 142 -18.53 14.44 22.72
N LEU A 143 -19.32 13.62 22.01
CA LEU A 143 -18.91 12.30 21.53
C LEU A 143 -17.93 12.38 20.35
N ILE A 144 -18.11 13.36 19.45
CA ILE A 144 -17.25 13.51 18.26
C ILE A 144 -15.85 14.02 18.61
N ARG A 145 -15.71 14.87 19.63
CA ARG A 145 -14.40 15.43 20.03
C ARG A 145 -13.32 14.38 20.34
N PRO A 146 -13.55 13.40 21.23
CA PRO A 146 -12.57 12.35 21.48
C PRO A 146 -12.38 11.46 20.25
N ALA A 147 -13.44 11.17 19.48
CA ALA A 147 -13.33 10.40 18.25
C ALA A 147 -12.39 11.06 17.23
N ARG A 148 -12.50 12.37 17.02
CA ARG A 148 -11.57 13.13 16.16
C ARG A 148 -10.14 13.10 16.69
N ALA A 149 -9.95 13.21 18.00
CA ALA A 149 -8.61 13.13 18.60
C ALA A 149 -7.96 11.76 18.34
N THR A 150 -8.72 10.66 18.41
CA THR A 150 -8.23 9.33 18.07
C THR A 150 -7.93 9.16 16.58
N VAL A 151 -8.75 9.77 15.72
CA VAL A 151 -8.54 9.73 14.26
C VAL A 151 -7.27 10.47 13.87
N VAL A 152 -6.95 11.63 14.47
CA VAL A 152 -5.71 12.38 14.13
C VAL A 152 -4.43 11.57 14.40
N LEU A 153 -4.47 10.58 15.30
CA LEU A 153 -3.35 9.67 15.55
C LEU A 153 -3.12 8.69 14.40
N THR A 154 -4.17 8.29 13.68
CA THR A 154 -4.16 7.24 12.66
C THR A 154 -4.43 7.76 11.23
N GLU A 155 -4.92 8.98 11.08
CA GLU A 155 -5.40 9.56 9.81
C GLU A 155 -4.31 9.82 8.78
N PRO A 156 -3.09 10.29 9.12
CA PRO A 156 -2.12 10.57 8.07
C PRO A 156 -1.61 9.25 7.50
N ILE A 157 -1.81 9.07 6.18
CA ILE A 157 -1.24 8.00 5.36
C ILE A 157 0.28 8.22 5.21
N ARG A 158 0.99 8.21 6.34
CA ARG A 158 2.44 8.33 6.44
C ARG A 158 2.90 7.14 7.24
N ALA A 159 3.58 6.19 6.60
CA ALA A 159 4.07 4.96 7.22
C ALA A 159 4.76 5.21 8.58
N ALA A 160 5.53 6.29 8.70
CA ALA A 160 6.22 6.66 9.94
C ALA A 160 5.30 6.79 11.17
N ARG A 161 4.05 7.26 11.03
CA ARG A 161 3.13 7.38 12.19
C ARG A 161 2.61 6.04 12.69
N HIS A 162 2.58 5.02 11.83
CA HIS A 162 2.14 3.67 12.21
C HIS A 162 3.30 2.80 12.69
N VAL A 163 4.50 2.99 12.14
CA VAL A 163 5.68 2.20 12.51
C VAL A 163 6.28 2.64 13.86
N VAL A 164 6.29 3.95 14.15
CA VAL A 164 6.92 4.49 15.37
C VAL A 164 6.31 3.92 16.66
N PRO A 165 4.97 3.87 16.85
CA PRO A 165 4.36 3.27 18.04
C PRO A 165 4.70 1.79 18.21
N GLY A 166 4.71 1.02 17.12
CA GLY A 166 5.07 -0.39 17.14
C GLY A 166 6.52 -0.63 17.57
N LEU A 167 7.47 0.13 17.00
CA LEU A 167 8.88 0.08 17.41
C LEU A 167 9.07 0.55 18.85
N ALA A 168 8.35 1.60 19.27
CA ALA A 168 8.42 2.09 20.65
C ALA A 168 7.93 1.03 21.64
N LEU A 169 6.78 0.41 21.37
CA LEU A 169 6.25 -0.68 22.19
C LEU A 169 7.22 -1.86 22.24
N LEU A 170 7.79 -2.25 21.09
CA LEU A 170 8.78 -3.30 21.01
C LEU A 170 10.01 -2.98 21.88
N ALA A 171 10.54 -1.76 21.83
CA ALA A 171 11.65 -1.35 22.68
C ALA A 171 11.30 -1.36 24.17
N VAL A 172 10.08 -0.96 24.55
CA VAL A 172 9.62 -1.04 25.95
C VAL A 172 9.56 -2.50 26.40
N VAL A 173 9.00 -3.40 25.58
CA VAL A 173 8.91 -4.83 25.88
C VAL A 173 10.30 -5.45 26.01
N ILE A 174 11.22 -5.13 25.09
CA ILE A 174 12.59 -5.62 25.12
C ILE A 174 13.34 -5.12 26.35
N LEU A 175 13.38 -3.81 26.58
CA LEU A 175 14.11 -3.23 27.70
C LEU A 175 13.51 -3.65 29.04
N GLY A 176 12.18 -3.72 29.13
CA GLY A 176 11.47 -4.24 30.30
C GLY A 176 11.78 -5.71 30.55
N GLY A 177 11.78 -6.54 29.51
CA GLY A 177 12.10 -7.97 29.59
C GLY A 177 13.55 -8.23 29.98
N VAL A 178 14.50 -7.57 29.31
CA VAL A 178 15.93 -7.66 29.66
C VAL A 178 16.15 -7.15 31.09
N GLY A 179 15.54 -6.02 31.46
CA GLY A 179 15.62 -5.49 32.83
C GLY A 179 15.08 -6.45 33.87
N ALA A 180 13.94 -7.08 33.61
CA ALA A 180 13.35 -8.08 34.51
C ALA A 180 14.22 -9.33 34.67
N ILE A 181 14.85 -9.82 33.60
CA ILE A 181 15.76 -10.98 33.66
C ILE A 181 17.01 -10.63 34.46
N VAL A 182 17.60 -9.46 34.20
CA VAL A 182 18.82 -9.00 34.87
C VAL A 182 18.59 -8.77 36.37
N GLN A 183 17.41 -8.26 36.76
CA GLN A 183 17.05 -8.04 38.17
C GLN A 183 16.55 -9.32 38.88
N GLY A 184 16.04 -10.30 38.14
CA GLY A 184 15.51 -11.55 38.68
C GLY A 184 16.55 -12.66 38.69
N PRO A 185 16.41 -13.69 37.83
CA PRO A 185 17.29 -14.87 37.83
C PRO A 185 18.73 -14.58 37.37
N GLY A 186 18.99 -13.43 36.76
CA GLY A 186 20.27 -13.11 36.12
C GLY A 186 20.42 -13.77 34.75
N LEU A 187 21.44 -13.34 34.00
CA LEU A 187 21.76 -13.90 32.69
C LEU A 187 22.75 -15.07 32.83
N PRO A 188 22.55 -16.21 32.14
CA PRO A 188 23.54 -17.28 32.08
C PRO A 188 24.88 -16.78 31.52
N GLN A 189 26.00 -17.39 31.90
CA GLN A 189 27.30 -16.98 31.40
C GLN A 189 27.37 -17.12 29.87
N ALA A 190 28.03 -16.17 29.23
CA ALA A 190 28.28 -16.25 27.79
C ALA A 190 29.33 -17.34 27.53
N GLN A 191 29.19 -18.05 26.42
CA GLN A 191 30.14 -19.05 25.98
C GLN A 191 31.49 -18.41 25.66
N ASP A 192 32.58 -19.10 26.00
CA ASP A 192 33.93 -18.62 25.76
C ASP A 192 34.28 -18.58 24.26
N GLY A 193 35.21 -17.69 23.88
CA GLY A 193 35.75 -17.64 22.52
C GLY A 193 34.80 -17.13 21.43
N LEU A 194 33.63 -16.58 21.80
CA LEU A 194 32.68 -16.00 20.86
C LEU A 194 33.19 -14.72 20.17
N ASN A 195 33.95 -13.90 20.89
CA ASN A 195 34.44 -12.62 20.39
C ASN A 195 35.85 -12.77 19.81
N ARG A 196 36.00 -12.42 18.53
CA ARG A 196 37.29 -12.42 17.82
C ARG A 196 37.75 -10.98 17.55
N PRO A 197 39.06 -10.71 17.43
CA PRO A 197 39.56 -9.37 17.13
C PRO A 197 39.00 -8.77 15.84
N ILE A 198 38.73 -9.62 14.83
CA ILE A 198 38.12 -9.21 13.56
C ILE A 198 36.72 -8.62 13.74
N ASP A 199 35.95 -9.08 14.73
CA ASP A 199 34.58 -8.61 14.97
C ASP A 199 34.57 -7.13 15.36
N VAL A 200 35.58 -6.69 16.12
CA VAL A 200 35.74 -5.27 16.50
C VAL A 200 36.06 -4.42 15.27
N VAL A 201 36.94 -4.90 14.39
CA VAL A 201 37.30 -4.19 13.15
C VAL A 201 36.07 -4.05 12.25
N VAL A 202 35.35 -5.14 12.02
CA VAL A 202 34.14 -5.13 11.18
C VAL A 202 33.04 -4.27 11.81
N LEU A 203 32.86 -4.30 13.13
CA LEU A 203 31.92 -3.45 13.85
C LEU A 203 32.24 -1.96 13.66
N VAL A 204 33.50 -1.56 13.80
CA VAL A 204 33.93 -0.16 13.61
C VAL A 204 33.71 0.28 12.17
N LEU A 205 34.15 -0.51 11.18
CA LEU A 205 33.95 -0.19 9.77
C LEU A 205 32.47 -0.12 9.38
N THR A 206 31.67 -1.06 9.88
CA THR A 206 30.22 -1.09 9.62
C THR A 206 29.53 0.12 10.25
N SER A 207 29.93 0.49 11.48
CA SER A 207 29.42 1.68 12.15
C SER A 207 29.74 2.94 11.36
N ILE A 208 30.97 3.07 10.83
CA ILE A 208 31.35 4.19 9.95
C ILE A 208 30.49 4.21 8.69
N ALA A 209 30.32 3.08 8.00
CA ALA A 209 29.52 2.99 6.79
C ALA A 209 28.05 3.36 7.04
N VAL A 210 27.46 2.89 8.14
CA VAL A 210 26.10 3.26 8.57
C VAL A 210 26.00 4.75 8.87
N LEU A 211 26.97 5.34 9.57
CA LEU A 211 26.98 6.78 9.84
C LEU A 211 27.06 7.58 8.54
N VAL A 212 27.91 7.18 7.59
CA VAL A 212 27.99 7.81 6.27
C VAL A 212 26.65 7.73 5.54
N ALA A 213 25.98 6.57 5.56
CA ALA A 213 24.65 6.40 4.96
C ALA A 213 23.60 7.33 5.62
N CYS A 214 23.60 7.43 6.95
CA CYS A 214 22.67 8.28 7.71
C CYS A 214 22.89 9.78 7.47
N PHE A 215 24.12 10.23 7.24
CA PHE A 215 24.45 11.63 6.97
C PHE A 215 24.51 11.99 5.48
N ALA A 216 24.31 11.01 4.59
CA ALA A 216 24.38 11.20 3.15
C ALA A 216 23.32 12.21 2.67
N ARG A 217 23.77 13.24 1.95
CA ARG A 217 22.88 14.26 1.34
C ARG A 217 22.43 13.87 -0.07
N SER A 218 23.20 13.00 -0.72
CA SER A 218 22.92 12.47 -2.05
C SER A 218 22.53 11.00 -1.96
N ARG A 219 21.62 10.57 -2.83
CA ARG A 219 21.17 9.17 -2.86
C ARG A 219 22.26 8.22 -3.33
N MET A 220 23.11 8.67 -4.25
CA MET A 220 24.31 7.94 -4.71
C MET A 220 25.25 7.63 -3.53
N THR A 221 25.57 8.64 -2.72
CA THR A 221 26.41 8.44 -1.51
C THR A 221 25.76 7.45 -0.55
N ALA A 222 24.45 7.53 -0.34
CA ALA A 222 23.73 6.62 0.54
C ALA A 222 23.77 5.17 0.05
N ILE A 223 23.58 4.93 -1.26
CA ILE A 223 23.66 3.58 -1.84
C ILE A 223 25.08 3.02 -1.75
N VAL A 224 26.10 3.81 -2.08
CA VAL A 224 27.49 3.35 -1.97
C VAL A 224 27.85 3.02 -0.53
N ALA A 225 27.39 3.82 0.44
CA ALA A 225 27.59 3.52 1.85
C ALA A 225 26.82 2.27 2.30
N LEU A 226 25.59 2.06 1.80
CA LEU A 226 24.80 0.86 2.06
C LEU A 226 25.49 -0.40 1.48
N SER A 227 26.07 -0.29 0.28
CA SER A 227 26.90 -1.35 -0.31
C SER A 227 28.10 -1.71 0.56
N ALA A 228 28.78 -0.71 1.12
CA ALA A 228 29.87 -0.96 2.06
C ALA A 228 29.38 -1.72 3.30
N VAL A 229 28.17 -1.41 3.82
CA VAL A 229 27.54 -2.18 4.91
C VAL A 229 27.31 -3.63 4.50
N GLY A 230 26.76 -3.88 3.30
CA GLY A 230 26.52 -5.24 2.80
C GLY A 230 27.80 -6.06 2.61
N ILE A 231 28.87 -5.45 2.09
CA ILE A 231 30.19 -6.09 1.95
C ILE A 231 30.79 -6.41 3.33
N LEU A 232 30.70 -5.48 4.30
CA LEU A 232 31.22 -5.73 5.65
C LEU A 232 30.40 -6.80 6.39
N ALA A 233 29.09 -6.84 6.19
CA ALA A 233 28.24 -7.94 6.68
C ALA A 233 28.64 -9.29 6.04
N THR A 234 28.96 -9.30 4.75
CA THR A 234 29.49 -10.48 4.05
C THR A 234 30.78 -10.99 4.70
N VAL A 235 31.71 -10.08 5.04
CA VAL A 235 32.95 -10.41 5.75
C VAL A 235 32.66 -11.00 7.13
N GLN A 236 31.69 -10.44 7.87
CA GLN A 236 31.29 -10.97 9.18
C GLN A 236 30.72 -12.39 9.06
N ILE A 237 29.80 -12.62 8.11
CA ILE A 237 29.16 -13.92 7.89
C ILE A 237 30.20 -14.97 7.50
N MET A 238 31.16 -14.62 6.65
CA MET A 238 32.27 -15.50 6.28
C MET A 238 33.14 -15.84 7.49
N SER A 239 33.45 -14.85 8.34
CA SER A 239 34.23 -15.08 9.58
C SER A 239 33.53 -16.03 10.55
N LEU A 240 32.19 -16.01 10.58
CA LEU A 240 31.35 -16.93 11.35
C LEU A 240 31.29 -18.35 10.76
N GLY A 241 31.89 -18.59 9.59
CA GLY A 241 31.96 -19.92 8.97
C GLY A 241 30.73 -20.31 8.15
N ALA A 242 29.98 -19.34 7.61
CA ALA A 242 28.80 -19.57 6.78
C ALA A 242 29.06 -19.22 5.30
N PRO A 243 29.76 -20.07 4.53
CA PRO A 243 30.17 -19.77 3.16
C PRO A 243 28.99 -19.62 2.19
N ASP A 244 27.93 -20.45 2.32
CA ASP A 244 26.73 -20.33 1.46
C ASP A 244 26.03 -18.99 1.66
N VAL A 245 25.80 -18.61 2.92
CA VAL A 245 25.19 -17.33 3.27
C VAL A 245 26.08 -16.16 2.85
N THR A 246 27.40 -16.35 2.84
CA THR A 246 28.33 -15.32 2.35
C THR A 246 28.16 -15.11 0.85
N LEU A 247 28.13 -16.19 0.06
CA LEU A 247 27.97 -16.12 -1.39
C LEU A 247 26.61 -15.53 -1.77
N THR A 248 25.53 -15.94 -1.09
CA THR A 248 24.20 -15.35 -1.32
C THR A 248 24.20 -13.87 -0.98
N GLN A 249 24.71 -13.48 0.20
CA GLN A 249 24.74 -12.09 0.63
C GLN A 249 25.50 -11.20 -0.36
N LEU A 250 26.67 -11.63 -0.82
CA LEU A 250 27.49 -10.88 -1.77
C LEU A 250 26.76 -10.67 -3.11
N LEU A 251 26.14 -11.73 -3.63
CA LEU A 251 25.45 -11.69 -4.92
C LEU A 251 24.14 -10.90 -4.84
N VAL A 252 23.36 -11.07 -3.76
CA VAL A 252 22.16 -10.28 -3.50
C VAL A 252 22.53 -8.80 -3.33
N GLU A 253 23.60 -8.49 -2.61
CA GLU A 253 24.09 -7.12 -2.47
C GLU A 253 24.43 -6.52 -3.85
N ALA A 254 25.19 -7.24 -4.67
CA ALA A 254 25.52 -6.79 -6.03
C ALA A 254 24.27 -6.55 -6.88
N MET A 255 23.29 -7.46 -6.87
CA MET A 255 22.06 -7.33 -7.66
C MET A 255 21.15 -6.22 -7.14
N THR A 256 20.98 -6.11 -5.82
CA THR A 256 20.13 -5.09 -5.21
C THR A 256 20.67 -3.69 -5.45
N ILE A 257 21.99 -3.48 -5.44
CA ILE A 257 22.60 -2.18 -5.81
C ILE A 257 22.25 -1.83 -7.25
N ILE A 258 22.38 -2.77 -8.19
CA ILE A 258 22.08 -2.51 -9.60
C ILE A 258 20.60 -2.18 -9.76
N ILE A 259 19.70 -2.98 -9.18
CA ILE A 259 18.25 -2.74 -9.22
C ILE A 259 17.89 -1.39 -8.57
N MET A 260 18.47 -1.08 -7.41
CA MET A 260 18.25 0.20 -6.73
C MET A 260 18.75 1.37 -7.57
N MET A 261 19.83 1.21 -8.33
CA MET A 261 20.32 2.22 -9.27
C MET A 261 19.30 2.46 -10.40
N LEU A 262 18.70 1.39 -10.93
CA LEU A 262 17.62 1.47 -11.93
C LEU A 262 16.36 2.19 -11.41
N VAL A 263 16.09 2.10 -10.11
CA VAL A 263 15.00 2.85 -9.48
C VAL A 263 15.41 4.31 -9.20
N LEU A 264 16.64 4.52 -8.70
CA LEU A 264 17.12 5.84 -8.29
C LEU A 264 17.27 6.81 -9.46
N GLN A 265 17.59 6.33 -10.66
CA GLN A 265 17.64 7.18 -11.86
C GLN A 265 16.30 7.88 -12.16
N LYS A 266 15.17 7.32 -11.71
CA LYS A 266 13.83 7.93 -11.84
C LYS A 266 13.51 8.93 -10.73
N LEU A 267 14.42 9.16 -9.79
CA LEU A 267 14.19 9.98 -8.60
C LEU A 267 15.20 11.15 -8.48
N PRO A 268 14.85 12.23 -7.77
CA PRO A 268 15.78 13.35 -7.54
C PRO A 268 17.08 12.91 -6.86
N ARG A 269 18.23 13.48 -7.26
CA ARG A 269 19.56 13.07 -6.74
C ARG A 269 19.78 13.29 -5.24
N THR A 270 19.05 14.21 -4.62
CA THR A 270 19.21 14.58 -3.21
C THR A 270 17.98 14.22 -2.38
N PHE A 271 18.19 14.04 -1.08
CA PHE A 271 17.10 13.85 -0.14
C PHE A 271 16.43 15.18 0.25
N TRP A 272 15.17 15.09 0.65
CA TRP A 272 14.44 16.23 1.21
C TRP A 272 15.08 16.70 2.52
N LYS A 273 15.19 18.01 2.69
CA LYS A 273 15.73 18.63 3.91
C LYS A 273 14.62 18.75 4.95
N HIS A 274 14.90 18.30 6.17
CA HIS A 274 14.02 18.48 7.33
C HIS A 274 14.66 19.42 8.36
N PRO A 275 13.87 20.10 9.21
CA PRO A 275 14.42 20.97 10.27
C PRO A 275 15.25 20.16 11.29
N ARG A 276 16.32 20.76 11.81
CA ARG A 276 17.27 20.09 12.74
C ARG A 276 16.61 19.54 14.00
N SER A 277 15.68 20.28 14.60
CA SER A 277 14.97 19.86 15.82
C SER A 277 14.20 18.54 15.63
N PHE A 278 13.61 18.35 14.45
CA PHE A 278 12.88 17.14 14.11
C PHE A 278 13.81 15.96 13.82
N GLN A 279 14.96 16.22 13.17
CA GLN A 279 15.97 15.21 12.93
C GLN A 279 16.59 14.71 14.25
N LEU A 280 16.84 15.61 15.21
CA LEU A 280 17.41 15.23 16.51
C LEU A 280 16.49 14.31 17.31
N LYS A 281 15.17 14.59 17.30
CA LYS A 281 14.16 13.69 17.93
C LYS A 281 14.15 12.30 17.28
N ARG A 282 14.23 12.23 15.94
CA ARG A 282 14.30 10.97 15.20
C ARG A 282 15.59 10.21 15.47
N ALA A 283 16.72 10.91 15.54
CA ALA A 283 18.01 10.32 15.88
C ALA A 283 17.99 9.75 17.31
N GLY A 284 17.49 10.52 18.29
CA GLY A 284 17.32 10.03 19.66
C GLY A 284 16.42 8.80 19.73
N PHE A 285 15.30 8.80 19.01
CA PHE A 285 14.43 7.63 18.89
C PHE A 285 15.16 6.42 18.28
N ALA A 286 15.85 6.60 17.15
CA ALA A 286 16.60 5.53 16.48
C ALA A 286 17.69 4.94 17.38
N VAL A 287 18.39 5.77 18.16
CA VAL A 287 19.39 5.32 19.14
C VAL A 287 18.75 4.46 20.23
N VAL A 288 17.61 4.87 20.79
CA VAL A 288 16.89 4.07 21.79
C VAL A 288 16.47 2.71 21.22
N ILE A 289 15.91 2.69 20.01
CA ILE A 289 15.55 1.42 19.35
C ILE A 289 16.79 0.56 19.10
N GLY A 290 17.87 1.14 18.55
CA GLY A 290 19.12 0.43 18.29
C GLY A 290 19.75 -0.16 19.55
N LEU A 291 19.78 0.61 20.65
CA LEU A 291 20.26 0.13 21.95
C LEU A 291 19.37 -0.97 22.51
N SER A 292 18.04 -0.87 22.36
CA SER A 292 17.12 -1.94 22.79
C SER A 292 17.38 -3.24 22.03
N MET A 293 17.54 -3.18 20.71
CA MET A 293 17.85 -4.36 19.89
C MET A 293 19.25 -4.92 20.23
N GLY A 294 20.24 -4.05 20.44
CA GLY A 294 21.56 -4.45 20.89
C GLY A 294 21.54 -5.15 22.25
N ALA A 295 20.76 -4.63 23.20
CA ALA A 295 20.55 -5.24 24.52
C ALA A 295 19.86 -6.61 24.39
N ALA A 296 18.87 -6.75 23.52
CA ALA A 296 18.22 -8.04 23.25
C ALA A 296 19.22 -9.07 22.71
N THR A 297 19.98 -8.71 21.68
CA THR A 297 21.00 -9.59 21.09
C THR A 297 22.06 -9.98 22.11
N TRP A 298 22.56 -9.03 22.90
CA TRP A 298 23.53 -9.31 23.98
C TRP A 298 22.95 -10.17 25.10
N ALA A 299 21.69 -9.99 25.45
CA ALA A 299 21.04 -10.76 26.51
C ALA A 299 20.72 -12.20 26.07
N MET A 300 20.42 -12.44 24.79
CA MET A 300 19.91 -13.74 24.32
C MET A 300 20.93 -14.56 23.52
N ALA A 301 21.92 -13.95 22.88
CA ALA A 301 22.89 -14.66 22.04
C ALA A 301 24.05 -15.24 22.85
N GLY A 302 24.53 -16.42 22.43
CA GLY A 302 25.79 -16.99 22.95
C GLY A 302 25.74 -17.48 24.40
N ARG A 303 24.54 -17.74 24.95
CA ARG A 303 24.34 -18.19 26.36
C ARG A 303 23.87 -19.63 26.51
N ARG A 304 23.84 -20.38 25.40
CA ARG A 304 23.46 -21.80 25.36
C ARG A 304 24.39 -22.55 24.42
N GLU A 305 24.51 -23.85 24.65
CA GLU A 305 25.17 -24.76 23.71
C GLU A 305 24.34 -24.93 22.42
N ARG A 306 24.93 -25.65 21.45
CA ARG A 306 24.25 -26.02 20.20
C ARG A 306 22.98 -26.79 20.56
N SER A 307 21.86 -26.48 19.91
CA SER A 307 20.61 -27.19 20.15
C SER A 307 20.69 -28.63 19.67
N ASP A 308 19.93 -29.53 20.28
CA ASP A 308 19.81 -30.94 19.87
C ASP A 308 19.48 -31.08 18.37
N LEU A 309 18.59 -30.22 17.86
CA LEU A 309 18.27 -30.18 16.43
C LEU A 309 19.48 -29.83 15.54
N ALA A 310 20.36 -28.95 16.02
CA ALA A 310 21.57 -28.61 15.27
C ALA A 310 22.55 -29.78 15.27
N MET A 311 22.70 -30.48 16.40
CA MET A 311 23.52 -31.69 16.49
C MET A 311 22.96 -32.81 15.60
N TYR A 312 21.64 -33.00 15.58
CA TYR A 312 20.97 -33.94 14.67
C TYR A 312 21.32 -33.66 13.20
N TYR A 313 21.24 -32.41 12.74
CA TYR A 313 21.64 -32.09 11.36
C TYR A 313 23.14 -32.32 11.10
N LEU A 314 24.01 -32.01 12.06
CA LEU A 314 25.45 -32.22 11.89
C LEU A 314 25.82 -33.70 11.81
N GLU A 315 25.13 -34.55 12.56
CA GLU A 315 25.45 -35.98 12.69
C GLU A 315 24.73 -36.83 11.64
N GLN A 316 23.47 -36.53 11.34
CA GLN A 316 22.59 -37.40 10.55
C GLN A 316 22.38 -36.92 9.11
N ALA A 317 22.53 -35.62 8.82
CA ALA A 317 22.26 -35.11 7.47
C ALA A 317 23.11 -35.77 6.38
N PRO A 318 24.43 -35.95 6.54
CA PRO A 318 25.25 -36.57 5.50
C PRO A 318 24.86 -38.02 5.18
N GLU A 319 24.39 -38.77 6.20
CA GLU A 319 23.95 -40.16 6.03
C GLU A 319 22.56 -40.24 5.39
N ILE A 320 21.63 -39.37 5.79
CA ILE A 320 20.25 -39.36 5.29
C ILE A 320 20.17 -38.83 3.85
N SER A 321 20.87 -37.74 3.53
CA SER A 321 20.77 -37.08 2.22
C SER A 321 21.85 -37.51 1.23
N GLY A 322 22.92 -38.16 1.70
CA GLY A 322 24.12 -38.41 0.91
C GLY A 322 24.90 -37.14 0.54
N GLY A 323 24.56 -35.98 1.12
CA GLY A 323 25.17 -34.68 0.82
C GLY A 323 26.02 -34.14 1.96
N SER A 324 27.25 -33.72 1.65
CA SER A 324 28.14 -33.11 2.66
C SER A 324 27.85 -31.64 2.93
N ASN A 325 27.10 -30.95 2.05
CA ASN A 325 26.66 -29.58 2.31
C ASN A 325 25.41 -29.57 3.21
N ILE A 326 25.64 -29.38 4.50
CA ILE A 326 24.60 -29.39 5.53
C ILE A 326 23.60 -28.25 5.33
N VAL A 327 24.04 -27.06 4.92
CA VAL A 327 23.16 -25.90 4.72
C VAL A 327 22.21 -26.17 3.56
N ASN A 328 22.74 -26.56 2.40
CA ASN A 328 21.92 -26.87 1.24
C ASN A 328 20.96 -28.02 1.54
N THR A 329 21.44 -29.10 2.14
CA THR A 329 20.60 -30.25 2.53
C THR A 329 19.45 -29.84 3.47
N ILE A 330 19.70 -28.97 4.46
CA ILE A 330 18.63 -28.45 5.32
C ILE A 330 17.60 -27.70 4.49
N LEU A 331 18.03 -26.83 3.56
CA LEU A 331 17.13 -26.01 2.76
C LEU A 331 16.28 -26.84 1.79
N VAL A 332 16.88 -27.83 1.11
CA VAL A 332 16.21 -28.52 0.00
C VAL A 332 15.64 -29.90 0.35
N GLU A 333 16.01 -30.49 1.49
CA GLU A 333 15.52 -31.82 1.92
C GLU A 333 14.80 -31.77 3.27
N PHE A 334 15.45 -31.30 4.35
CA PHE A 334 14.82 -31.31 5.68
C PHE A 334 13.74 -30.24 5.87
N ARG A 335 13.99 -29.04 5.35
CA ARG A 335 13.12 -27.85 5.45
C ARG A 335 12.78 -27.29 4.08
N ALA A 336 12.61 -28.18 3.10
CA ALA A 336 12.21 -27.88 1.72
C ALA A 336 10.95 -26.99 1.62
N LEU A 337 10.04 -27.09 2.59
CA LEU A 337 8.83 -26.28 2.64
C LEU A 337 9.14 -24.78 2.84
N ASP A 338 10.18 -24.45 3.62
CA ASP A 338 10.60 -23.05 3.82
C ASP A 338 11.13 -22.48 2.51
N THR A 339 11.97 -23.23 1.79
CA THR A 339 12.49 -22.81 0.48
C THR A 339 11.39 -22.74 -0.57
N LEU A 340 10.39 -23.63 -0.55
CA LEU A 340 9.20 -23.50 -1.41
C LEU A 340 8.40 -22.23 -1.08
N GLY A 341 8.27 -21.90 0.20
CA GLY A 341 7.63 -20.67 0.67
C GLY A 341 8.37 -19.42 0.19
N GLU A 342 9.69 -19.37 0.38
CA GLU A 342 10.55 -18.30 -0.11
C GLU A 342 10.46 -18.14 -1.64
N LEU A 343 10.55 -19.25 -2.37
CA LEU A 343 10.36 -19.29 -3.82
C LEU A 343 9.02 -18.70 -4.25
N THR A 344 7.94 -19.07 -3.56
CA THR A 344 6.60 -18.56 -3.84
C THR A 344 6.50 -17.06 -3.54
N VAL A 345 7.11 -16.58 -2.46
CA VAL A 345 7.16 -15.15 -2.12
C VAL A 345 7.95 -14.36 -3.17
N LEU A 346 9.10 -14.88 -3.63
CA LEU A 346 9.88 -14.27 -4.72
C LEU A 346 9.10 -14.23 -6.03
N GLY A 347 8.39 -15.31 -6.37
CA GLY A 347 7.53 -15.36 -7.54
C GLY A 347 6.37 -14.36 -7.45
N MET A 348 5.71 -14.27 -6.29
CA MET A 348 4.67 -13.27 -6.04
C MET A 348 5.22 -11.84 -6.11
N ALA A 349 6.44 -11.58 -5.62
CA ALA A 349 7.07 -10.28 -5.74
C ALA A 349 7.28 -9.88 -7.21
N GLY A 350 7.73 -10.82 -8.06
CA GLY A 350 7.85 -10.59 -9.50
C GLY A 350 6.50 -10.24 -10.17
N ILE A 351 5.45 -11.01 -9.85
CA ILE A 351 4.09 -10.74 -10.35
C ILE A 351 3.57 -9.40 -9.83
N ALA A 352 3.84 -9.06 -8.56
CA ALA A 352 3.45 -7.78 -7.98
C ALA A 352 4.15 -6.60 -8.65
N ILE A 353 5.43 -6.74 -9.02
CA ILE A 353 6.13 -5.71 -9.82
C ILE A 353 5.38 -5.49 -11.14
N VAL A 354 5.07 -6.55 -11.88
CA VAL A 354 4.30 -6.45 -13.15
C VAL A 354 2.92 -5.82 -12.92
N ALA A 355 2.20 -6.25 -11.88
CA ALA A 355 0.86 -5.74 -11.57
C ALA A 355 0.87 -4.25 -11.17
N VAL A 356 1.84 -3.82 -10.37
CA VAL A 356 1.97 -2.41 -9.97
C VAL A 356 2.40 -1.56 -11.17
N MET A 357 3.38 -2.01 -11.95
CA MET A 357 3.86 -1.27 -13.13
C MET A 357 2.82 -1.19 -14.25
N SER A 358 1.96 -2.20 -14.40
CA SER A 358 0.87 -2.19 -15.40
C SER A 358 -0.34 -1.35 -14.97
N SER A 359 -0.57 -1.18 -13.67
CA SER A 359 -1.74 -0.48 -13.11
C SER A 359 -1.50 1.01 -12.84
N VAL A 360 -0.28 1.42 -12.50
CA VAL A 360 0.04 2.82 -12.28
C VAL A 360 0.12 3.57 -13.62
N ARG A 361 -0.48 4.76 -13.68
CA ARG A 361 -0.53 5.57 -14.92
C ARG A 361 0.86 6.10 -15.30
N ASP A 362 1.15 6.12 -16.60
CA ASP A 362 2.41 6.57 -17.20
C ASP A 362 2.84 7.94 -16.70
N ARG A 363 1.91 8.89 -16.53
CA ARG A 363 2.21 10.24 -15.99
C ARG A 363 2.95 10.26 -14.65
N TYR A 364 2.86 9.17 -13.87
CA TYR A 364 3.52 9.04 -12.57
C TYR A 364 4.81 8.22 -12.62
N ILE A 365 4.90 7.23 -13.52
CA ILE A 365 6.09 6.39 -13.68
C ILE A 365 7.10 7.06 -14.62
N ASP A 366 6.61 7.55 -15.75
CA ASP A 366 7.35 8.16 -16.86
C ASP A 366 6.75 9.53 -17.20
N PRO A 367 6.93 10.55 -16.33
CA PRO A 367 6.39 11.87 -16.59
C PRO A 367 7.01 12.45 -17.88
N PRO A 368 6.22 13.07 -18.77
CA PRO A 368 6.75 13.68 -19.98
C PRO A 368 7.70 14.83 -19.64
N ALA A 369 8.70 15.04 -20.50
CA ALA A 369 9.80 15.99 -20.30
C ALA A 369 9.37 17.42 -19.92
N GLU A 370 8.20 17.86 -20.39
CA GLU A 370 7.65 19.20 -20.15
C GLU A 370 7.15 19.42 -18.71
N ASN A 371 6.78 18.35 -18.00
CA ASN A 371 6.19 18.42 -16.66
C ASN A 371 7.21 18.37 -15.53
N VAL A 372 8.49 18.20 -15.85
CA VAL A 372 9.56 18.17 -14.86
C VAL A 372 10.17 19.58 -14.77
N PRO A 373 10.19 20.19 -13.57
CA PRO A 373 10.90 21.44 -13.35
C PRO A 373 12.32 21.28 -13.85
N GLU A 374 12.76 22.13 -14.78
CA GLU A 374 14.07 22.05 -15.42
C GLU A 374 15.14 21.76 -14.36
N VAL A 375 15.65 20.52 -14.34
CA VAL A 375 16.89 20.23 -13.63
C VAL A 375 17.92 21.17 -14.25
N PRO A 376 18.75 21.89 -13.47
CA PRO A 376 19.76 22.77 -14.03
C PRO A 376 20.60 21.96 -15.01
N ARG A 377 20.34 22.14 -16.31
CA ARG A 377 21.13 21.49 -17.35
C ARG A 377 22.52 22.06 -17.16
N THR A 378 23.51 21.19 -16.96
CA THR A 378 24.90 21.64 -16.90
C THR A 378 25.13 22.58 -18.07
N PRO A 379 25.66 23.80 -17.85
CA PRO A 379 25.82 24.77 -18.92
C PRO A 379 26.51 24.08 -20.09
N TYR A 380 25.94 24.22 -21.28
CA TYR A 380 26.47 23.60 -22.49
C TYR A 380 27.93 24.03 -22.64
N VAL A 381 28.86 23.13 -22.29
CA VAL A 381 30.27 23.36 -22.55
C VAL A 381 30.40 23.21 -24.06
N LYS A 382 30.62 24.33 -24.76
CA LYS A 382 30.85 24.32 -26.20
C LYS A 382 32.17 23.59 -26.45
N LEU A 383 32.09 22.28 -26.69
CA LEU A 383 33.23 21.44 -27.00
C LEU A 383 33.79 21.87 -28.36
N ARG A 384 35.10 22.14 -28.42
CA ARG A 384 35.77 22.60 -29.65
C ARG A 384 35.86 21.54 -30.74
N HIS A 385 35.82 20.25 -30.38
CA HIS A 385 36.07 19.14 -31.30
C HIS A 385 34.87 18.18 -31.37
N PRO A 386 34.52 17.70 -32.58
CA PRO A 386 33.42 16.74 -32.75
C PRO A 386 33.69 15.40 -32.08
N THR A 387 34.96 15.04 -31.87
CA THR A 387 35.38 13.84 -31.14
C THR A 387 35.07 13.90 -29.65
N SER A 388 35.33 15.02 -28.98
CA SER A 388 34.98 15.17 -27.56
C SER A 388 33.47 15.23 -27.36
N GLN A 389 32.74 15.82 -28.31
CA GLN A 389 31.29 15.79 -28.31
C GLN A 389 30.75 14.36 -28.45
N ARG A 390 31.26 13.58 -29.40
CA ARG A 390 30.88 12.16 -29.56
C ARG A 390 31.22 11.33 -28.31
N ALA A 391 32.37 11.55 -27.69
CA ALA A 391 32.76 10.82 -26.47
C ALA A 391 31.88 11.14 -25.25
N LEU A 392 31.32 12.34 -25.16
CA LEU A 392 30.47 12.75 -24.03
C LEU A 392 28.98 12.43 -24.23
N PHE A 393 28.48 12.52 -25.46
CA PHE A 393 27.04 12.45 -25.73
C PHE A 393 26.59 11.17 -26.44
N VAL A 394 27.51 10.39 -27.02
CA VAL A 394 27.16 9.12 -27.67
C VAL A 394 27.59 7.98 -26.75
N ALA A 395 26.64 7.15 -26.32
CA ALA A 395 26.90 6.02 -25.44
C ALA A 395 27.71 4.91 -26.12
N TRP A 396 27.49 4.68 -27.42
CA TRP A 396 28.05 3.54 -28.16
C TRP A 396 29.58 3.39 -28.04
N PRO A 397 30.41 4.43 -28.29
CA PRO A 397 31.86 4.31 -28.12
C PRO A 397 32.30 3.95 -26.69
N ASN A 398 31.55 4.41 -25.68
CA ASN A 398 31.91 4.27 -24.27
C ASN A 398 31.56 2.87 -23.71
N VAL A 399 30.62 2.16 -24.32
CA VAL A 399 30.25 0.80 -23.89
C VAL A 399 31.09 -0.30 -24.53
N ILE A 400 31.89 -0.01 -25.57
CA ILE A 400 32.74 -1.01 -26.25
C ILE A 400 33.66 -1.76 -25.26
N PRO A 401 34.39 -1.11 -24.33
CA PRO A 401 35.24 -1.82 -23.37
C PRO A 401 34.43 -2.76 -22.46
N VAL A 402 33.23 -2.34 -22.05
CA VAL A 402 32.31 -3.16 -21.25
C VAL A 402 31.83 -4.36 -22.07
N GLN A 403 31.39 -4.16 -23.32
CA GLN A 403 30.95 -5.23 -24.21
C GLN A 403 32.05 -6.26 -24.48
N MET A 404 33.29 -5.82 -24.70
CA MET A 404 34.45 -6.72 -24.88
C MET A 404 34.74 -7.54 -23.63
N THR A 405 34.58 -6.93 -22.45
CA THR A 405 34.76 -7.60 -21.16
C THR A 405 33.64 -8.62 -20.91
N VAL A 406 32.39 -8.19 -21.07
CA VAL A 406 31.18 -9.01 -20.92
C VAL A 406 31.20 -10.20 -21.88
N ARG A 407 31.61 -10.02 -23.15
CA ARG A 407 31.75 -11.10 -24.13
C ARG A 407 32.68 -12.23 -23.66
N ARG A 408 33.71 -11.92 -22.87
CA ARG A 408 34.62 -12.92 -22.27
C ARG A 408 34.12 -13.44 -20.93
N MET A 409 33.49 -12.60 -20.12
CA MET A 409 32.99 -12.97 -18.80
C MET A 409 31.72 -13.82 -18.85
N VAL A 410 30.82 -13.60 -19.80
CA VAL A 410 29.54 -14.33 -19.89
C VAL A 410 29.72 -15.85 -19.95
N PRO A 411 30.56 -16.43 -20.83
CA PRO A 411 30.78 -17.87 -20.84
C PRO A 411 31.32 -18.40 -19.51
N ILE A 412 32.25 -17.67 -18.89
CA ILE A 412 32.84 -18.03 -17.59
C ILE A 412 31.76 -18.04 -16.52
N LEU A 413 30.93 -17.00 -16.44
CA LEU A 413 29.86 -16.90 -15.44
C LEU A 413 28.76 -17.95 -15.65
N ILE A 414 28.41 -18.29 -16.89
CA ILE A 414 27.45 -19.37 -17.19
C ILE A 414 28.02 -20.72 -16.74
N ILE A 415 29.28 -21.01 -17.04
CA ILE A 415 29.96 -22.23 -16.58
C ILE A 415 30.01 -22.27 -15.05
N THR A 416 30.41 -21.17 -14.41
CA THR A 416 30.45 -21.07 -12.95
C THR A 416 29.06 -21.26 -12.33
N SER A 417 28.01 -20.65 -12.91
CA SER A 417 26.62 -20.85 -12.49
C SER A 417 26.23 -22.34 -12.55
N ALA A 418 26.54 -23.03 -13.65
CA ALA A 418 26.27 -24.46 -13.80
C ALA A 418 27.09 -25.34 -12.84
N LEU A 419 28.37 -25.02 -12.59
CA LEU A 419 29.22 -25.74 -11.65
C LEU A 419 28.76 -25.57 -10.20
N VAL A 420 28.41 -24.34 -9.81
CA VAL A 420 27.90 -24.03 -8.47
C VAL A 420 26.53 -24.68 -8.23
N PHE A 421 25.71 -24.79 -9.27
CA PHE A 421 24.47 -25.56 -9.25
C PHE A 421 24.75 -27.04 -9.00
N TRP A 422 25.59 -27.65 -9.84
CA TRP A 422 25.88 -29.08 -9.81
C TRP A 422 26.48 -29.55 -8.47
N ARG A 423 27.40 -28.77 -7.91
CA ARG A 423 28.12 -29.15 -6.68
C ARG A 423 27.36 -28.86 -5.39
N GLY A 424 26.20 -28.20 -5.46
CA GLY A 424 25.49 -27.65 -4.29
C GLY A 424 25.16 -28.66 -3.19
N HIS A 425 25.03 -29.95 -3.54
CA HIS A 425 24.79 -31.03 -2.58
C HIS A 425 25.99 -31.30 -1.67
N ASN A 426 27.21 -31.01 -2.12
CA ASN A 426 28.45 -31.42 -1.45
C ASN A 426 29.33 -30.23 -1.02
N GLU A 427 29.32 -29.15 -1.79
CA GLU A 427 30.11 -27.95 -1.58
C GLU A 427 29.24 -26.70 -1.50
N PRO A 428 29.79 -25.57 -1.02
CA PRO A 428 29.08 -24.32 -1.01
C PRO A 428 28.51 -23.92 -2.39
N GLY A 429 27.19 -23.75 -2.47
CA GLY A 429 26.44 -23.64 -3.70
C GLY A 429 24.95 -23.99 -3.57
N GLY A 430 24.35 -24.43 -4.67
CA GLY A 430 22.92 -24.76 -4.75
C GLY A 430 22.16 -23.91 -5.77
N GLY A 431 20.87 -24.21 -5.95
CA GLY A 431 20.00 -23.59 -6.95
C GLY A 431 19.96 -22.06 -6.87
N PHE A 432 19.83 -21.51 -5.67
CA PHE A 432 19.69 -20.06 -5.45
C PHE A 432 20.97 -19.27 -5.80
N ILE A 433 22.13 -19.69 -5.28
CA ILE A 433 23.43 -19.03 -5.55
C ILE A 433 23.73 -19.09 -7.04
N ALA A 434 23.57 -20.27 -7.65
CA ALA A 434 23.77 -20.45 -9.08
C ALA A 434 22.90 -19.49 -9.90
N ALA A 435 21.64 -19.32 -9.51
CA ALA A 435 20.70 -18.43 -10.20
C ALA A 435 21.08 -16.95 -10.08
N LEU A 436 21.61 -16.53 -8.94
CA LEU A 436 22.12 -15.17 -8.77
C LEU A 436 23.38 -14.91 -9.61
N ILE A 437 24.26 -15.90 -9.77
CA ILE A 437 25.39 -15.81 -10.72
C ILE A 437 24.87 -15.69 -12.15
N GLY A 438 23.88 -16.50 -12.52
CA GLY A 438 23.19 -16.40 -13.82
C GLY A 438 22.52 -15.04 -14.01
N SER A 439 21.94 -14.48 -12.95
CA SER A 439 21.32 -13.16 -12.93
C SER A 439 22.35 -12.02 -13.08
N ALA A 440 23.56 -12.20 -12.57
CA ALA A 440 24.65 -11.27 -12.82
C ALA A 440 25.02 -11.20 -14.31
N VAL A 441 24.90 -12.30 -15.06
CA VAL A 441 25.05 -12.28 -16.52
C VAL A 441 24.00 -11.38 -17.15
N ILE A 442 22.73 -11.47 -16.73
CA ILE A 442 21.65 -10.61 -17.21
C ILE A 442 21.94 -9.14 -16.91
N GLY A 443 22.36 -8.82 -15.68
CA GLY A 443 22.72 -7.46 -15.29
C GLY A 443 23.91 -6.89 -16.08
N LEU A 444 24.94 -7.70 -16.32
CA LEU A 444 26.09 -7.32 -17.15
C LEU A 444 25.70 -7.10 -18.61
N LEU A 445 24.84 -7.97 -19.17
CA LEU A 445 24.30 -7.79 -20.51
C LEU A 445 23.50 -6.51 -20.61
N TYR A 446 22.63 -6.23 -19.62
CA TYR A 446 21.86 -4.98 -19.55
C TYR A 446 22.77 -3.75 -19.54
N MET A 447 23.80 -3.72 -18.68
CA MET A 447 24.72 -2.58 -18.62
C MET A 447 25.61 -2.42 -19.86
N SER A 448 25.74 -3.48 -20.68
CA SER A 448 26.55 -3.46 -21.90
C SER A 448 25.80 -2.93 -23.13
N THR A 449 24.48 -2.74 -23.05
CA THR A 449 23.69 -2.26 -24.19
C THR A 449 23.83 -0.75 -24.38
N THR A 450 23.75 -0.33 -25.64
CA THR A 450 23.97 1.07 -26.08
C THR A 450 22.71 1.91 -25.93
N SER A 451 21.56 1.24 -26.00
CA SER A 451 20.21 1.78 -25.85
C SER A 451 19.42 0.84 -24.95
N ASP A 452 18.35 1.36 -24.35
CA ASP A 452 17.48 0.56 -23.52
C ASP A 452 16.68 -0.40 -24.40
N ARG A 453 16.76 -1.70 -24.07
CA ARG A 453 15.96 -2.74 -24.72
C ARG A 453 15.70 -3.85 -23.72
N ALA A 454 14.51 -4.46 -23.82
CA ALA A 454 14.22 -5.66 -23.06
C ALA A 454 15.21 -6.78 -23.44
N ILE A 455 15.66 -7.53 -22.43
CA ILE A 455 16.51 -8.70 -22.64
C ILE A 455 15.62 -9.93 -22.81
N GLY A 456 15.79 -10.61 -23.96
CA GLY A 456 15.04 -11.80 -24.30
C GLY A 456 13.60 -11.51 -24.75
N LYS A 457 12.77 -12.56 -24.80
CA LYS A 457 11.36 -12.42 -25.17
C LYS A 457 10.57 -11.77 -24.02
N PRO A 458 9.59 -10.89 -24.28
CA PRO A 458 8.83 -10.19 -23.24
C PRO A 458 8.22 -11.11 -22.18
N GLN A 459 7.63 -12.24 -22.59
CA GLN A 459 6.95 -13.16 -21.66
C GLN A 459 7.88 -14.14 -20.93
N ALA A 460 9.15 -14.27 -21.36
CA ALA A 460 10.10 -15.22 -20.77
C ALA A 460 10.23 -15.12 -19.24
N PRO A 461 10.30 -13.93 -18.62
CA PRO A 461 10.43 -13.81 -17.17
C PRO A 461 9.24 -14.40 -16.41
N VAL A 462 8.02 -14.19 -16.89
CA VAL A 462 6.79 -14.70 -16.26
C VAL A 462 6.73 -16.23 -16.38
N PHE A 463 7.09 -16.78 -17.54
CA PHE A 463 7.19 -18.22 -17.73
C PHE A 463 8.29 -18.87 -16.88
N LEU A 464 9.42 -18.20 -16.67
CA LEU A 464 10.49 -18.67 -15.81
C LEU A 464 10.04 -18.74 -14.34
N ILE A 465 9.33 -17.71 -13.85
CA ILE A 465 8.78 -17.70 -12.49
C ILE A 465 7.71 -18.79 -12.32
N GLY A 466 6.68 -18.79 -13.19
CA GLY A 466 5.59 -19.75 -13.10
C GLY A 466 6.07 -21.19 -13.29
N GLY A 467 6.95 -21.42 -14.26
CA GLY A 467 7.58 -22.72 -14.51
C GLY A 467 8.46 -23.18 -13.35
N GLY A 468 9.24 -22.27 -12.76
CA GLY A 468 10.10 -22.58 -11.61
C GLY A 468 9.29 -23.02 -10.39
N VAL A 469 8.26 -22.25 -10.02
CA VAL A 469 7.32 -22.61 -8.93
C VAL A 469 6.61 -23.91 -9.24
N PHE A 470 6.15 -24.10 -10.48
CA PHE A 470 5.48 -25.33 -10.90
C PHE A 470 6.38 -26.56 -10.77
N ILE A 471 7.64 -26.49 -11.21
CA ILE A 471 8.62 -27.58 -11.08
C ILE A 471 8.89 -27.91 -9.61
N ALA A 472 9.03 -26.90 -8.75
CA ALA A 472 9.24 -27.12 -7.32
C ALA A 472 8.04 -27.82 -6.65
N VAL A 473 6.80 -27.38 -6.92
CA VAL A 473 5.58 -28.02 -6.42
C VAL A 473 5.41 -29.42 -6.98
N LEU A 474 5.67 -29.62 -8.27
CA LEU A 474 5.61 -30.92 -8.93
C LEU A 474 6.59 -31.90 -8.29
N THR A 475 7.82 -31.45 -8.02
CA THR A 475 8.84 -32.26 -7.33
C THR A 475 8.36 -32.70 -5.95
N GLY A 476 7.72 -31.80 -5.20
CA GLY A 476 7.10 -32.16 -3.92
C GLY A 476 5.93 -33.14 -4.05
N ALA A 477 5.09 -33.00 -5.08
CA ALA A 477 3.99 -33.91 -5.35
C ALA A 477 4.49 -35.31 -5.77
N VAL A 478 5.60 -35.39 -6.51
CA VAL A 478 6.25 -36.66 -6.85
C VAL A 478 6.73 -37.38 -5.58
N GLY A 479 7.34 -36.67 -4.63
CA GLY A 479 7.69 -37.23 -3.32
C GLY A 479 6.47 -37.76 -2.55
N LEU A 480 5.35 -37.02 -2.57
CA LEU A 480 4.11 -37.43 -1.92
C LEU A 480 3.55 -38.73 -2.51
N ILE A 481 3.56 -38.87 -3.84
CA ILE A 481 2.99 -40.03 -4.53
C ILE A 481 3.89 -41.27 -4.39
N LEU A 482 5.21 -41.09 -4.51
CA LEU A 482 6.15 -42.21 -4.57
C LEU A 482 6.67 -42.65 -3.19
N VAL A 483 6.82 -41.72 -2.25
CA VAL A 483 7.41 -41.98 -0.92
C VAL A 483 6.39 -41.86 0.22
N GLY A 484 5.32 -41.10 0.03
CA GLY A 484 4.24 -40.94 1.00
C GLY A 484 4.28 -39.64 1.80
N SER A 485 5.23 -38.74 1.54
CA SER A 485 5.31 -37.40 2.17
C SER A 485 5.69 -36.33 1.16
N PHE A 486 5.08 -35.14 1.28
CA PHE A 486 5.32 -34.02 0.39
C PHE A 486 6.75 -33.47 0.55
N LEU A 487 7.43 -33.22 -0.57
CA LEU A 487 8.83 -32.75 -0.63
C LEU A 487 9.86 -33.72 -0.03
N GLN A 488 9.49 -34.97 0.24
CA GLN A 488 10.48 -35.97 0.59
C GLN A 488 11.30 -36.34 -0.67
N PRO A 489 12.64 -36.17 -0.64
CA PRO A 489 13.48 -36.44 -1.79
C PRO A 489 13.58 -37.94 -2.08
N LEU A 490 13.70 -38.26 -3.36
CA LEU A 490 14.08 -39.59 -3.83
C LEU A 490 15.55 -39.55 -4.21
N HIS A 491 16.32 -40.48 -3.64
CA HIS A 491 17.74 -40.65 -3.90
C HIS A 491 17.97 -41.77 -4.90
N GLY A 492 18.94 -41.60 -5.81
CA GLY A 492 19.33 -42.59 -6.79
C GLY A 492 20.77 -42.40 -7.25
N TYR A 493 21.39 -43.47 -7.73
CA TYR A 493 22.75 -43.42 -8.24
C TYR A 493 22.75 -43.65 -9.75
N ILE A 494 23.32 -42.71 -10.50
CA ILE A 494 23.50 -42.82 -11.95
C ILE A 494 24.99 -42.69 -12.24
N LEU A 495 25.59 -43.68 -12.89
CA LEU A 495 27.03 -43.71 -13.22
C LEU A 495 27.95 -43.49 -11.99
N GLY A 496 27.54 -44.00 -10.82
CA GLY A 496 28.28 -43.84 -9.56
C GLY A 496 28.16 -42.45 -8.91
N GLN A 497 27.36 -41.54 -9.47
CA GLN A 497 27.07 -40.23 -8.90
C GLN A 497 25.71 -40.23 -8.22
N HIS A 498 25.63 -39.57 -7.07
CA HIS A 498 24.40 -39.42 -6.30
C HIS A 498 23.52 -38.32 -6.90
N PHE A 499 22.31 -38.70 -7.31
CA PHE A 499 21.26 -37.80 -7.79
C PHE A 499 20.09 -37.86 -6.83
N THR A 500 19.50 -36.69 -6.61
CA THR A 500 18.34 -36.53 -5.75
C THR A 500 17.33 -35.64 -6.45
N THR A 501 16.04 -35.90 -6.24
CA THR A 501 14.98 -35.02 -6.74
C THR A 501 15.09 -33.60 -6.17
N SER A 502 15.84 -33.39 -5.09
CA SER A 502 16.13 -32.04 -4.59
C SER A 502 16.94 -31.19 -5.59
N MET A 503 17.72 -31.81 -6.50
CA MET A 503 18.33 -31.08 -7.62
C MET A 503 17.28 -30.53 -8.59
N LEU A 504 16.19 -31.27 -8.85
CA LEU A 504 15.10 -30.81 -9.70
C LEU A 504 14.32 -29.67 -9.01
N PHE A 505 14.14 -29.76 -7.70
CA PHE A 505 13.61 -28.67 -6.90
C PHE A 505 14.49 -27.40 -7.03
N ASP A 506 15.81 -27.56 -6.97
CA ASP A 506 16.78 -26.48 -7.20
C ASP A 506 16.71 -25.89 -8.61
N VAL A 507 16.39 -26.67 -9.65
CA VAL A 507 16.11 -26.12 -11.00
C VAL A 507 14.91 -25.18 -10.95
N GLY A 508 13.86 -25.57 -10.22
CA GLY A 508 12.69 -24.72 -10.00
C GLY A 508 13.03 -23.39 -9.34
N VAL A 509 13.85 -23.44 -8.27
CA VAL A 509 14.39 -22.24 -7.60
C VAL A 509 15.21 -21.40 -8.58
N TYR A 510 16.07 -22.04 -9.36
CA TYR A 510 16.95 -21.36 -10.30
C TYR A 510 16.17 -20.56 -11.35
N MET A 511 15.17 -21.19 -11.96
CA MET A 511 14.33 -20.54 -12.98
C MET A 511 13.58 -19.35 -12.40
N ALA A 512 13.00 -19.46 -11.21
CA ALA A 512 12.20 -18.38 -10.65
C ALA A 512 13.04 -17.17 -10.24
N VAL A 513 14.22 -17.38 -9.64
CA VAL A 513 15.15 -16.29 -9.28
C VAL A 513 15.61 -15.56 -10.54
N LEU A 514 16.01 -16.31 -11.58
CA LEU A 514 16.42 -15.75 -12.86
C LEU A 514 15.28 -14.94 -13.51
N GLY A 515 14.06 -15.48 -13.47
CA GLY A 515 12.85 -14.79 -13.94
C GLY A 515 12.58 -13.49 -13.19
N LEU A 516 12.66 -13.49 -11.85
CA LEU A 516 12.46 -12.30 -11.02
C LEU A 516 13.46 -11.19 -11.34
N ILE A 517 14.73 -11.54 -11.49
CA ILE A 517 15.76 -10.56 -11.83
C ILE A 517 15.53 -10.03 -13.25
N LEU A 518 15.19 -10.89 -14.21
CA LEU A 518 14.87 -10.47 -15.57
C LEU A 518 13.65 -9.52 -15.63
N ILE A 519 12.60 -9.77 -14.85
CA ILE A 519 11.47 -8.82 -14.66
C ILE A 519 11.99 -7.47 -14.16
N SER A 520 12.82 -7.51 -13.11
CA SER A 520 13.33 -6.30 -12.46
C SER A 520 14.14 -5.45 -13.45
N PHE A 521 15.03 -6.05 -14.23
CA PHE A 521 15.78 -5.33 -15.27
C PHE A 521 14.91 -4.84 -16.41
N ASN A 522 14.04 -5.68 -16.97
CA ASN A 522 13.26 -5.31 -18.15
C ASN A 522 12.19 -4.23 -17.86
N LEU A 523 11.62 -4.20 -16.64
CA LEU A 523 10.65 -3.17 -16.24
C LEU A 523 11.27 -1.92 -15.62
N LEU A 524 12.29 -2.07 -14.77
CA LEU A 524 12.90 -0.92 -14.10
C LEU A 524 14.00 -0.27 -14.94
N GLY A 525 14.50 -0.98 -15.95
CA GLY A 525 15.61 -0.62 -16.83
C GLY A 525 15.58 0.81 -17.34
N THR A 526 14.58 1.17 -18.13
CA THR A 526 14.09 2.53 -18.43
C THR A 526 13.26 2.54 -19.69
N SER A 527 12.22 3.35 -19.61
CA SER A 527 11.52 4.03 -20.69
C SER A 527 11.91 5.51 -20.60
N ASP A 528 11.78 6.25 -21.71
CA ASP A 528 12.24 7.64 -21.85
C ASP A 528 11.65 8.55 -20.76
N SER A 529 12.38 8.77 -19.67
CA SER A 529 11.94 9.66 -18.59
C SER A 529 12.52 11.06 -18.79
N ALA A 530 11.88 12.07 -18.24
CA ALA A 530 12.37 13.45 -18.21
C ALA A 530 13.68 13.63 -17.40
N PHE A 531 14.02 12.64 -16.55
CA PHE A 531 15.16 12.71 -15.63
C PHE A 531 16.40 11.95 -16.12
N THR A 532 16.27 11.13 -17.16
CA THR A 532 17.39 10.41 -17.80
C THR A 532 18.12 11.36 -18.76
N PRO A 533 19.38 11.74 -18.45
CA PRO A 533 20.23 12.42 -19.42
C PRO A 533 20.76 11.36 -20.38
N ALA A 534 20.66 11.61 -21.68
CA ALA A 534 21.21 10.82 -22.77
C ALA A 534 20.34 9.65 -23.27
N GLY A 535 19.82 9.87 -24.47
CA GLY A 535 19.53 8.82 -25.44
C GLY A 535 19.67 9.44 -26.82
N ASN A 536 18.84 10.45 -27.10
CA ASN A 536 18.72 11.05 -28.42
C ASN A 536 18.67 12.59 -28.38
N ASP A 537 19.44 13.28 -27.56
CA ASP A 537 19.46 14.75 -27.63
C ASP A 537 20.21 15.20 -28.90
N VAL A 538 19.48 15.77 -29.85
CA VAL A 538 20.01 16.33 -31.10
C VAL A 538 20.19 17.83 -30.97
N LEU A 539 21.34 18.30 -31.43
CA LEU A 539 21.67 19.72 -31.43
C LEU A 539 21.08 20.39 -32.66
N VAL A 540 19.95 21.06 -32.49
CA VAL A 540 19.27 21.81 -33.55
C VAL A 540 19.46 23.30 -33.29
N ASN A 541 20.13 24.00 -34.21
CA ASN A 541 20.36 25.45 -34.14
C ASN A 541 20.97 25.94 -32.80
N GLY A 542 21.95 25.19 -32.28
CA GLY A 542 22.63 25.57 -31.03
C GLY A 542 21.84 25.28 -29.74
N ARG A 543 20.66 24.64 -29.84
CA ARG A 543 19.88 24.13 -28.70
C ARG A 543 19.85 22.61 -28.74
N MET A 544 20.09 21.97 -27.59
CA MET A 544 19.86 20.53 -27.41
C MET A 544 18.35 20.29 -27.31
N LEU A 545 17.78 19.73 -28.37
CA LEU A 545 16.41 19.26 -28.42
C LEU A 545 16.43 17.73 -28.32
N ARG A 546 15.51 17.14 -27.56
CA ARG A 546 15.32 15.68 -27.62
C ARG A 546 14.85 15.35 -29.04
N ASP A 547 15.54 14.45 -29.73
CA ASP A 547 15.07 13.92 -31.00
C ASP A 547 13.80 13.14 -30.72
N VAL A 548 12.67 13.72 -31.12
CA VAL A 548 11.35 13.08 -31.00
C VAL A 548 11.01 12.34 -32.29
N VAL A 549 11.93 12.30 -33.25
CA VAL A 549 11.73 11.69 -34.56
C VAL A 549 12.32 10.28 -34.52
N ASP A 550 11.44 9.29 -34.70
CA ASP A 550 11.68 7.87 -34.98
C ASP A 550 11.92 6.82 -33.89
N ASP A 551 12.25 7.14 -32.63
CA ASP A 551 12.50 6.05 -31.66
C ASP A 551 12.13 6.45 -30.21
N THR A 552 10.87 6.79 -29.95
CA THR A 552 10.41 6.96 -28.56
C THR A 552 10.41 5.59 -27.86
N PRO A 553 11.22 5.38 -26.81
CA PRO A 553 11.22 4.12 -26.04
C PRO A 553 9.81 3.72 -25.60
N GLU A 554 9.51 2.43 -25.63
CA GLU A 554 8.31 1.84 -25.03
C GLU A 554 8.14 2.33 -23.59
N SER A 555 6.91 2.64 -23.16
CA SER A 555 6.68 3.06 -21.78
C SER A 555 6.87 1.90 -20.81
N THR A 556 7.18 2.18 -19.52
CA THR A 556 7.32 1.12 -18.52
C THR A 556 6.04 0.28 -18.42
N ARG A 557 4.89 0.92 -18.59
CA ARG A 557 3.57 0.27 -18.57
C ARG A 557 3.33 -0.60 -19.80
N GLU A 558 3.73 -0.12 -20.99
CA GLU A 558 3.68 -0.89 -22.25
C GLU A 558 4.49 -2.19 -22.11
N ARG A 559 5.72 -2.11 -21.60
CA ARG A 559 6.55 -3.31 -21.32
C ARG A 559 5.92 -4.26 -20.31
N ALA A 560 5.33 -3.74 -19.24
CA ALA A 560 4.64 -4.57 -18.24
C ALA A 560 3.49 -5.36 -18.86
N ASP A 561 2.79 -4.77 -19.83
CA ASP A 561 1.70 -5.43 -20.54
C ASP A 561 2.21 -6.44 -21.55
N GLU A 562 3.30 -6.15 -22.26
CA GLU A 562 3.93 -7.11 -23.18
C GLU A 562 4.47 -8.36 -22.47
N MET A 563 4.89 -8.24 -21.21
CA MET A 563 5.26 -9.40 -20.39
C MET A 563 4.08 -10.35 -20.15
N VAL A 564 2.85 -9.83 -20.12
CA VAL A 564 1.64 -10.61 -19.90
C VAL A 564 1.06 -11.10 -21.22
N TYR A 565 0.88 -10.18 -22.18
CA TYR A 565 0.15 -10.43 -23.41
C TYR A 565 1.03 -10.81 -24.61
N GLY A 566 2.35 -10.67 -24.51
CA GLY A 566 3.27 -10.83 -25.64
C GLY A 566 3.46 -9.51 -26.40
N GLU A 567 4.22 -9.54 -27.50
CA GLU A 567 4.46 -8.34 -28.32
C GLU A 567 3.14 -7.76 -28.86
N LEU A 568 2.91 -6.46 -28.60
CA LEU A 568 1.64 -5.80 -28.93
C LEU A 568 1.77 -5.00 -30.22
N SER A 569 0.84 -5.21 -31.17
CA SER A 569 0.85 -4.51 -32.45
C SER A 569 0.03 -3.20 -32.39
N GLY A 570 0.60 -2.12 -31.82
CA GLY A 570 0.02 -0.76 -31.91
C GLY A 570 0.06 0.06 -30.61
N PRO A 571 -0.29 1.37 -30.65
CA PRO A 571 -0.25 2.24 -29.48
C PRO A 571 -1.27 1.82 -28.41
N MET A 572 -0.77 1.52 -27.21
CA MET A 572 -1.49 0.83 -26.13
C MET A 572 -2.70 1.54 -25.53
N GLU A 573 -2.73 2.87 -25.56
CA GLU A 573 -3.86 3.66 -25.03
C GLU A 573 -5.18 3.29 -25.74
N ALA A 574 -5.12 2.92 -27.02
CA ALA A 574 -6.27 2.48 -27.80
C ALA A 574 -6.77 1.08 -27.40
N VAL A 575 -5.87 0.17 -27.00
CA VAL A 575 -6.21 -1.21 -26.60
C VAL A 575 -6.92 -1.23 -25.25
N ARG A 576 -6.60 -0.30 -24.35
CA ARG A 576 -7.18 -0.19 -22.99
C ARG A 576 -8.40 0.72 -22.90
N GLY A 577 -8.85 1.31 -24.00
CA GLY A 577 -9.96 2.27 -24.01
C GLY A 577 -9.62 3.61 -23.35
N GLU A 578 -8.33 3.90 -23.13
CA GLU A 578 -7.87 5.19 -22.61
C GLU A 578 -7.79 6.21 -23.76
N ARG A 579 -8.05 7.49 -23.47
CA ARG A 579 -7.93 8.52 -24.51
C ARG A 579 -6.46 8.65 -24.92
N PRO A 580 -6.14 8.58 -26.23
CA PRO A 580 -4.76 8.68 -26.66
C PRO A 580 -4.18 10.04 -26.28
N SER A 581 -3.01 10.04 -25.63
CA SER A 581 -2.20 11.23 -25.38
C SER A 581 -1.86 11.94 -26.69
N TRP A 582 -1.55 13.24 -26.62
CA TRP A 582 -1.27 14.02 -27.83
C TRP A 582 -0.11 13.43 -28.67
N TRP A 583 0.88 12.83 -28.00
CA TRP A 583 2.03 12.15 -28.63
C TRP A 583 1.66 10.83 -29.30
N SER A 584 0.78 10.02 -28.71
CA SER A 584 0.34 8.76 -29.31
C SER A 584 -0.54 8.96 -30.54
N ARG A 585 -1.30 10.07 -30.60
CA ARG A 585 -2.03 10.47 -31.82
C ARG A 585 -1.09 10.75 -33.00
N ARG A 586 0.07 11.34 -32.75
CA ARG A 586 1.14 11.50 -33.76
C ARG A 586 1.74 10.14 -34.16
N ARG A 587 1.96 9.25 -33.20
CA ARG A 587 2.51 7.88 -33.41
C ARG A 587 1.60 7.03 -34.32
N ALA A 588 0.28 7.10 -34.13
CA ALA A 588 -0.71 6.35 -34.92
C ALA A 588 -0.78 6.78 -36.40
N TRP A 589 -0.43 8.03 -36.71
CA TRP A 589 -0.40 8.54 -38.08
C TRP A 589 0.82 8.08 -38.88
N TRP A 590 1.88 7.61 -38.22
CA TRP A 590 3.20 7.37 -38.83
C TRP A 590 3.60 5.90 -38.97
N LYS A 591 2.89 4.94 -38.38
CA LYS A 591 3.17 3.51 -38.63
C LYS A 591 2.35 3.01 -39.85
N PRO A 592 2.96 2.70 -41.01
CA PRO A 592 2.31 1.81 -41.96
C PRO A 592 2.23 0.41 -41.32
N LYS A 593 1.14 -0.30 -41.59
CA LYS A 593 1.00 -1.73 -41.27
C LYS A 593 2.08 -2.51 -42.02
N VAL A 594 3.23 -2.75 -41.39
CA VAL A 594 4.24 -3.67 -41.92
C VAL A 594 4.20 -4.93 -41.06
N GLY A 595 3.54 -5.95 -41.61
CA GLY A 595 3.62 -7.30 -41.09
C GLY A 595 5.04 -7.86 -41.24
N ALA A 596 5.41 -8.69 -40.27
CA ALA A 596 6.46 -9.69 -40.29
C ALA A 596 7.41 -9.69 -41.49
N ARG A 597 8.66 -9.24 -41.28
CA ARG A 597 9.89 -9.88 -41.79
C ARG A 597 11.12 -9.18 -41.22
N THR A 598 11.73 -9.79 -40.22
CA THR A 598 13.13 -9.63 -39.85
C THR A 598 14.04 -9.98 -41.05
N ALA A 599 14.89 -9.06 -41.49
CA ALA A 599 16.27 -9.33 -41.93
C ALA A 599 16.94 -8.02 -42.40
N THR A 600 18.26 -7.95 -42.21
CA THR A 600 19.22 -7.03 -42.83
C THR A 600 19.27 -5.57 -42.35
N MET A 601 20.03 -5.35 -41.26
CA MET A 601 20.98 -4.24 -41.22
C MET A 601 22.34 -4.76 -40.71
N SER A 602 23.04 -5.43 -41.62
CA SER A 602 24.47 -5.72 -41.49
C SER A 602 25.08 -5.71 -42.89
N ARG A 603 25.46 -4.52 -43.37
CA ARG A 603 26.59 -4.30 -44.29
C ARG A 603 26.79 -2.80 -44.46
N GLY A 604 27.91 -2.33 -43.93
CA GLY A 604 28.44 -1.02 -44.27
C GLY A 604 29.29 -1.11 -45.55
N ARG A 605 29.33 0.03 -46.24
CA ARG A 605 30.29 0.46 -47.28
C ARG A 605 30.42 -0.44 -48.52
N GLU A 606 29.99 0.12 -49.65
CA GLU A 606 30.90 0.35 -50.78
C GLU A 606 30.46 1.64 -51.49
N ALA A 607 31.48 2.39 -51.90
CA ALA A 607 31.35 3.61 -52.68
C ALA A 607 31.35 3.28 -54.17
N GLU A 608 31.01 4.30 -54.95
CA GLU A 608 31.32 4.49 -56.37
C GLU A 608 30.45 3.85 -57.47
N GLU A 609 30.10 4.77 -58.38
CA GLU A 609 29.95 4.64 -59.84
C GLU A 609 28.61 4.21 -60.48
N ASP A 610 28.28 5.04 -61.49
CA ASP A 610 27.28 4.96 -62.55
C ASP A 610 25.79 5.01 -62.17
N GLY A 611 24.93 5.85 -62.74
CA GLY A 611 24.99 6.58 -64.01
C GLY A 611 23.64 6.40 -64.72
N SER A 612 22.72 7.36 -64.55
CA SER A 612 21.64 7.77 -65.49
C SER A 612 20.69 8.75 -64.81
#